data_AF-A0A969P3K1-F1
#
_entry.id   AF-A0A969P3K1-F1
#
_cell.length_a   1.000
_cell.length_b   1.000
_cell.length_c   1.000
_cell.angle_alpha   90.00
_cell.angle_beta   90.00
_cell.angle_gamma   90.00
#
_symmetry.space_group_name_H-M   'P 1'
#
loop_
_entity.id
_entity.type
_entity.pdbx_description
1 polymer ?
#
loop_
_entity_poly.entity_id
_entity_poly.type
_entity_poly.pdbx_seq_one_letter_code
_entity_poly.pdbx_strand_id
1 'polypeptide(L)'
;MQPIVLNIIAMILTLCVLSRIIGDNPAFRITQYLFVGVSLGYTFVVIYHQVLLPVGMRLSHDMTRVDLLVLRIVPFLLGLLLLPRMMPRQTVSWLANIPLALIFGVSAGLALIGALAGTLLPQMADTARPFQGSIVEIIGTAMLLIGVVLTLSYFYFTVPRETPVGRMIGFGAVAGRWLLMVVFGFFFAGALITYLTALNERLTFLVDVIKGFGLG
;
A
#
# COMPACT_ATOMS: atom_id res chain seq x y z
N MET A 1 -24.36 -5.78 -27.82
CA MET A 1 -25.27 -5.98 -26.66
C MET A 1 -24.52 -6.07 -25.33
N GLN A 2 -23.49 -6.92 -25.19
CA GLN A 2 -22.69 -7.04 -23.96
C GLN A 2 -22.01 -5.73 -23.44
N PRO A 3 -21.48 -4.81 -24.27
CA PRO A 3 -20.82 -3.60 -23.74
C PRO A 3 -21.82 -2.58 -23.14
N ILE A 4 -23.06 -2.55 -23.63
CA ILE A 4 -24.07 -1.56 -23.18
C ILE A 4 -24.52 -1.89 -21.76
N VAL A 5 -24.84 -3.17 -21.49
CA VAL A 5 -25.27 -3.61 -20.15
C VAL A 5 -24.17 -3.37 -19.12
N LEU A 6 -22.91 -3.69 -19.47
CA LEU A 6 -21.78 -3.45 -18.59
C LEU A 6 -21.58 -1.95 -18.29
N ASN A 7 -21.73 -1.09 -19.30
CA ASN A 7 -21.65 0.36 -19.13
C ASN A 7 -22.77 0.90 -18.22
N ILE A 8 -23.99 0.37 -18.33
CA ILE A 8 -25.12 0.76 -17.44
C ILE A 8 -24.82 0.36 -15.99
N ILE A 9 -24.35 -0.88 -15.77
CA ILE A 9 -24.00 -1.35 -14.44
C ILE A 9 -22.87 -0.50 -13.85
N ALA A 10 -21.82 -0.25 -14.63
CA ALA A 10 -20.69 0.58 -14.21
C ALA A 10 -21.10 2.03 -13.93
N MET A 11 -22.02 2.60 -14.72
CA MET A 11 -22.60 3.92 -14.49
C MET A 11 -23.37 3.97 -13.17
N ILE A 12 -24.27 3.02 -12.92
CA ILE A 12 -25.05 2.94 -11.66
C ILE A 12 -24.10 2.81 -10.46
N LEU A 13 -23.14 1.90 -10.52
CA LEU A 13 -22.17 1.72 -9.43
C LEU A 13 -21.33 2.99 -9.18
N THR A 14 -20.89 3.66 -10.25
CA THR A 14 -20.15 4.93 -10.15
C THR A 14 -20.99 6.01 -9.47
N LEU A 15 -22.27 6.14 -9.84
CA LEU A 15 -23.19 7.08 -9.18
C LEU A 15 -23.43 6.72 -7.71
N CYS A 16 -23.57 5.43 -7.39
CA CYS A 16 -23.71 4.99 -6.00
C CYS A 16 -22.47 5.31 -5.15
N VAL A 17 -21.27 5.19 -5.71
CA VAL A 17 -20.03 5.61 -5.03
C VAL A 17 -19.99 7.14 -4.85
N LEU A 18 -20.26 7.91 -5.91
CA LEU A 18 -20.26 9.38 -5.87
C LEU A 18 -21.34 9.96 -4.94
N SER A 19 -22.43 9.22 -4.67
CA SER A 19 -23.44 9.62 -3.68
C SER A 19 -22.86 9.85 -2.29
N ARG A 20 -21.66 9.34 -1.97
CA ARG A 20 -20.95 9.60 -0.71
C ARG A 20 -20.69 11.09 -0.47
N ILE A 21 -20.55 11.89 -1.54
CA ILE A 21 -20.29 13.33 -1.44
C ILE A 21 -21.44 14.05 -0.69
N ILE A 22 -22.67 13.53 -0.80
CA ILE A 22 -23.89 14.10 -0.18
C ILE A 22 -24.10 13.58 1.27
N GLY A 23 -23.31 12.58 1.71
CA GLY A 23 -23.37 12.01 3.07
C GLY A 23 -23.50 10.49 3.12
N ASP A 24 -24.01 9.97 4.24
CA ASP A 24 -24.19 8.52 4.53
C ASP A 24 -25.45 7.91 3.87
N ASN A 25 -25.43 7.73 2.55
CA ASN A 25 -26.55 7.13 1.80
C ASN A 25 -26.53 5.58 1.83
N PRO A 26 -27.68 4.87 1.97
CA PRO A 26 -27.76 3.42 1.74
C PRO A 26 -27.17 2.94 0.40
N ALA A 27 -27.27 3.72 -0.69
CA ALA A 27 -26.71 3.36 -1.99
C ALA A 27 -25.18 3.16 -1.97
N PHE A 28 -24.48 4.06 -1.27
CA PHE A 28 -23.03 3.94 -1.05
C PHE A 28 -22.69 2.69 -0.23
N ARG A 29 -23.44 2.43 0.85
CA ARG A 29 -23.24 1.26 1.73
C ARG A 29 -23.42 -0.06 1.00
N ILE A 30 -24.45 -0.19 0.16
CA ILE A 30 -24.66 -1.38 -0.69
C ILE A 30 -23.46 -1.61 -1.60
N THR A 31 -22.99 -0.55 -2.26
CA THR A 31 -21.84 -0.63 -3.17
C THR A 31 -20.56 -1.00 -2.42
N GLN A 32 -20.35 -0.47 -1.22
CA GLN A 32 -19.22 -0.82 -0.36
C GLN A 32 -19.27 -2.30 0.05
N TYR A 33 -20.43 -2.82 0.48
CA TYR A 33 -20.56 -4.23 0.84
C TYR A 33 -20.39 -5.15 -0.38
N LEU A 34 -20.90 -4.76 -1.54
CA LEU A 34 -20.68 -5.47 -2.80
C LEU A 34 -19.19 -5.51 -3.16
N PHE A 35 -18.51 -4.37 -3.09
CA PHE A 35 -17.08 -4.26 -3.38
C PHE A 35 -16.24 -5.14 -2.43
N VAL A 36 -16.52 -5.08 -1.13
CA VAL A 36 -15.84 -5.91 -0.12
C VAL A 36 -16.14 -7.39 -0.36
N GLY A 37 -17.39 -7.75 -0.65
CA GLY A 37 -17.79 -9.14 -0.94
C GLY A 37 -17.09 -9.71 -2.17
N VAL A 38 -17.06 -8.97 -3.28
CA VAL A 38 -16.35 -9.38 -4.51
C VAL A 38 -14.84 -9.49 -4.25
N SER A 39 -14.25 -8.53 -3.53
CA SER A 39 -12.82 -8.55 -3.20
C SER A 39 -12.42 -9.75 -2.35
N LEU A 40 -13.22 -10.07 -1.32
CA LEU A 40 -13.00 -11.25 -0.47
C LEU A 40 -13.23 -12.55 -1.24
N GLY A 41 -14.26 -12.61 -2.09
CA GLY A 41 -14.54 -13.77 -2.95
C GLY A 41 -13.39 -14.06 -3.92
N TYR A 42 -12.90 -13.02 -4.62
CA TYR A 42 -11.74 -13.16 -5.50
C TYR A 42 -10.50 -13.61 -4.72
N THR A 43 -10.22 -12.99 -3.58
CA THR A 43 -9.09 -13.36 -2.72
C THR A 43 -9.17 -14.82 -2.28
N PHE A 44 -10.37 -15.30 -1.91
CA PHE A 44 -10.59 -16.70 -1.55
C PHE A 44 -10.30 -17.64 -2.72
N VAL A 45 -10.77 -17.32 -3.94
CA VAL A 45 -10.50 -18.15 -5.14
C VAL A 45 -9.00 -18.22 -5.45
N VAL A 46 -8.30 -17.09 -5.31
CA VAL A 46 -6.84 -17.01 -5.49
C VAL A 46 -6.14 -17.89 -4.45
N ILE A 47 -6.47 -17.76 -3.17
CA ILE A 47 -5.89 -18.58 -2.09
C ILE A 47 -6.18 -20.06 -2.31
N TYR A 48 -7.40 -20.39 -2.75
CA TYR A 48 -7.79 -21.77 -3.01
C TYR A 48 -6.91 -22.41 -4.09
N HIS A 49 -6.75 -21.75 -5.24
CA HIS A 49 -5.99 -22.30 -6.37
C HIS A 49 -4.49 -22.20 -6.19
N GLN A 50 -3.98 -21.12 -5.58
CA GLN A 50 -2.55 -20.87 -5.47
C GLN A 50 -1.92 -21.47 -4.21
N VAL A 51 -2.72 -21.74 -3.16
CA VAL A 51 -2.22 -22.22 -1.87
C VAL A 51 -2.89 -23.53 -1.46
N LEU A 52 -4.21 -23.54 -1.23
CA LEU A 52 -4.87 -24.71 -0.61
C LEU A 52 -4.81 -25.96 -1.48
N LEU A 53 -5.15 -25.84 -2.77
CA LEU A 53 -5.15 -26.95 -3.72
C LEU A 53 -3.73 -27.54 -3.93
N PRO A 54 -2.68 -26.76 -4.24
CA PRO A 54 -1.35 -27.32 -4.43
C PRO A 54 -0.78 -27.89 -3.14
N VAL A 55 -1.00 -27.27 -1.98
CA VAL A 55 -0.55 -27.82 -0.69
C VAL A 55 -1.29 -29.13 -0.36
N GLY A 56 -2.60 -29.20 -0.67
CA GLY A 56 -3.41 -30.40 -0.48
C GLY A 56 -3.00 -31.57 -1.39
N MET A 57 -2.82 -31.32 -2.68
CA MET A 57 -2.33 -32.34 -3.64
C MET A 57 -0.93 -32.84 -3.28
N ARG A 58 -0.08 -31.94 -2.81
CA ARG A 58 1.25 -32.25 -2.34
C ARG A 58 1.18 -33.17 -1.11
N LEU A 59 0.27 -32.91 -0.16
CA LEU A 59 0.08 -33.72 1.06
C LEU A 59 -0.30 -35.17 0.74
N SER A 60 -1.09 -35.41 -0.30
CA SER A 60 -1.52 -36.77 -0.68
C SER A 60 -0.46 -37.58 -1.42
N HIS A 61 0.54 -36.95 -2.05
CA HIS A 61 1.47 -37.66 -2.94
C HIS A 61 2.83 -38.01 -2.32
N ASP A 62 3.26 -37.31 -1.26
CA ASP A 62 4.58 -37.50 -0.65
C ASP A 62 4.47 -37.39 0.88
N MET A 63 4.21 -38.53 1.53
CA MET A 63 4.13 -38.69 2.99
C MET A 63 5.45 -39.22 3.60
N THR A 64 6.47 -39.40 2.76
CA THR A 64 7.71 -40.11 3.11
C THR A 64 8.74 -39.26 3.84
N ARG A 65 8.66 -37.91 3.74
CA ARG A 65 9.55 -36.98 4.45
C ARG A 65 8.81 -36.25 5.58
N VAL A 66 8.99 -36.73 6.80
CA VAL A 66 8.31 -36.25 8.02
C VAL A 66 8.63 -34.79 8.33
N ASP A 67 9.86 -34.37 8.04
CA ASP A 67 10.41 -33.03 8.18
C ASP A 67 9.70 -31.99 7.29
N LEU A 68 9.30 -32.35 6.07
CA LEU A 68 8.53 -31.47 5.18
C LEU A 68 7.01 -31.53 5.46
N LEU A 69 6.54 -32.60 6.09
CA LEU A 69 5.14 -32.82 6.39
C LEU A 69 4.62 -31.83 7.45
N VAL A 70 5.44 -31.51 8.46
CA VAL A 70 5.11 -30.48 9.48
C VAL A 70 4.89 -29.12 8.83
N LEU A 71 5.83 -28.66 7.99
CA LEU A 71 5.73 -27.37 7.29
C LEU A 71 4.51 -27.31 6.34
N ARG A 72 4.13 -28.45 5.75
CA ARG A 72 2.99 -28.55 4.83
C ARG A 72 1.63 -28.49 5.54
N ILE A 73 1.54 -28.92 6.81
CA ILE A 73 0.29 -28.90 7.59
C ILE A 73 0.02 -27.53 8.21
N VAL A 74 1.07 -26.74 8.49
CA VAL A 74 0.95 -25.42 9.14
C VAL A 74 -0.09 -24.50 8.47
N PRO A 75 -0.14 -24.32 7.13
CA PRO A 75 -1.14 -23.46 6.50
C PRO A 75 -2.58 -23.96 6.71
N PHE A 76 -2.81 -25.27 6.73
CA PHE A 76 -4.12 -25.85 7.00
C PHE A 76 -4.53 -25.67 8.45
N LEU A 77 -3.60 -25.85 9.38
CA LEU A 77 -3.85 -25.60 10.79
C LEU A 77 -4.18 -24.11 11.02
N LEU A 78 -3.38 -23.20 10.47
CA LEU A 78 -3.64 -21.75 10.53
C LEU A 78 -4.98 -21.38 9.88
N GLY A 79 -5.34 -22.01 8.77
CA GLY A 79 -6.66 -21.85 8.13
C GLY A 79 -7.80 -22.35 9.00
N LEU A 80 -7.63 -23.49 9.67
CA LEU A 80 -8.61 -24.03 10.61
C LEU A 80 -8.82 -23.08 11.81
N LEU A 81 -7.74 -22.49 12.31
CA LEU A 81 -7.78 -21.52 13.41
C LEU A 81 -8.55 -20.23 13.05
N LEU A 82 -8.82 -19.97 11.75
CA LEU A 82 -9.66 -18.84 11.30
C LEU A 82 -11.16 -19.14 11.32
N LEU A 83 -11.58 -20.41 11.26
CA LEU A 83 -12.99 -20.81 11.24
C LEU A 83 -13.84 -20.31 12.42
N PRO A 84 -13.31 -20.21 13.67
CA PRO A 84 -14.05 -19.63 14.80
C PRO A 84 -14.57 -18.22 14.54
N ARG A 85 -13.97 -17.46 13.61
CA ARG A 85 -14.39 -16.08 13.28
C ARG A 85 -15.66 -16.02 12.43
N MET A 86 -16.04 -17.13 11.79
CA MET A 86 -17.30 -17.24 11.04
C MET A 86 -18.48 -17.60 11.94
N MET A 87 -18.23 -18.01 13.19
CA MET A 87 -19.28 -18.44 14.11
C MET A 87 -19.87 -17.25 14.87
N PRO A 88 -21.21 -17.20 15.09
CA PRO A 88 -21.86 -16.12 15.84
C PRO A 88 -21.41 -16.02 17.31
N ARG A 89 -20.92 -17.13 17.89
CA ARG A 89 -20.45 -17.20 19.28
C ARG A 89 -18.93 -16.98 19.33
N GLN A 90 -18.52 -15.81 19.81
CA GLN A 90 -17.12 -15.34 19.82
C GLN A 90 -16.22 -15.98 20.90
N THR A 91 -16.67 -17.02 21.60
CA THR A 91 -15.97 -17.58 22.77
C THR A 91 -14.56 -18.11 22.45
N VAL A 92 -14.32 -18.54 21.21
CA VAL A 92 -13.02 -19.08 20.73
C VAL A 92 -12.36 -18.15 19.69
N SER A 93 -12.85 -16.91 19.55
CA SER A 93 -12.37 -15.96 18.54
C SER A 93 -10.89 -15.57 18.72
N TRP A 94 -10.36 -15.68 19.94
CA TRP A 94 -8.94 -15.41 20.23
C TRP A 94 -7.99 -16.30 19.43
N LEU A 95 -8.44 -17.50 19.06
CA LEU A 95 -7.64 -18.47 18.32
C LEU A 95 -7.38 -18.01 16.87
N ALA A 96 -8.32 -17.25 16.30
CA ALA A 96 -8.16 -16.61 15.00
C ALA A 96 -7.17 -15.42 15.04
N ASN A 97 -6.82 -14.90 16.21
CA ASN A 97 -5.82 -13.85 16.31
C ASN A 97 -4.41 -14.34 15.96
N ILE A 98 -4.11 -15.64 16.13
CA ILE A 98 -2.81 -16.22 15.80
C ILE A 98 -2.51 -16.13 14.29
N PRO A 99 -3.36 -16.69 13.39
CA PRO A 99 -3.15 -16.55 11.95
C PRO A 99 -3.26 -15.08 11.48
N LEU A 100 -4.13 -14.27 12.08
CA LEU A 100 -4.21 -12.84 11.74
C LEU A 100 -2.94 -12.08 12.11
N ALA A 101 -2.37 -12.32 13.29
CA ALA A 101 -1.11 -11.72 13.72
C ALA A 101 0.04 -12.12 12.78
N LEU A 102 0.05 -13.35 12.28
CA LEU A 102 1.02 -13.80 11.28
C LEU A 102 0.84 -13.05 9.94
N ILE A 103 -0.38 -12.90 9.44
CA ILE A 103 -0.66 -12.16 8.20
C ILE A 103 -0.22 -10.70 8.32
N PHE A 104 -0.62 -10.01 9.39
CA PHE A 104 -0.25 -8.61 9.61
C PHE A 104 1.25 -8.45 9.89
N GLY A 105 1.84 -9.35 10.68
CA GLY A 105 3.26 -9.34 11.01
C GLY A 105 4.14 -9.54 9.77
N VAL A 106 3.83 -10.53 8.94
CA VAL A 106 4.55 -10.76 7.68
C VAL A 106 4.36 -9.58 6.73
N SER A 107 3.15 -9.05 6.59
CA SER A 107 2.89 -7.90 5.71
C SER A 107 3.63 -6.64 6.15
N ALA A 108 3.61 -6.32 7.45
CA ALA A 108 4.34 -5.20 8.01
C ALA A 108 5.86 -5.39 7.90
N GLY A 109 6.36 -6.60 8.16
CA GLY A 109 7.78 -6.94 8.00
C GLY A 109 8.23 -6.82 6.55
N LEU A 110 7.45 -7.32 5.60
CA LEU A 110 7.75 -7.23 4.17
C LEU A 110 7.72 -5.77 3.68
N ALA A 111 6.78 -4.96 4.16
CA ALA A 111 6.73 -3.53 3.87
C ALA A 111 7.94 -2.79 4.45
N LEU A 112 8.34 -3.09 5.69
CA LEU A 112 9.51 -2.50 6.33
C LEU A 112 10.79 -2.88 5.59
N ILE A 113 11.02 -4.17 5.32
CA ILE A 113 12.19 -4.63 4.57
C ILE A 113 12.18 -4.09 3.15
N GLY A 114 11.01 -4.05 2.50
CA GLY A 114 10.84 -3.46 1.18
C GLY A 114 11.21 -1.98 1.13
N ALA A 115 10.84 -1.20 2.16
CA ALA A 115 11.28 0.19 2.29
C ALA A 115 12.80 0.27 2.57
N LEU A 116 13.33 -0.51 3.51
CA LEU A 116 14.75 -0.49 3.86
C LEU A 116 15.64 -0.86 2.66
N ALA A 117 15.37 -2.01 2.03
CA ALA A 117 16.17 -2.52 0.92
C ALA A 117 15.88 -1.81 -0.40
N GLY A 118 14.64 -1.35 -0.60
CA GLY A 118 14.23 -0.67 -1.83
C GLY A 118 14.60 0.80 -1.88
N THR A 119 14.72 1.49 -0.73
CA THR A 119 15.01 2.93 -0.70
C THR A 119 16.21 3.28 0.17
N LEU A 120 16.19 2.95 1.46
CA LEU A 120 17.19 3.46 2.40
C LEU A 120 18.60 2.93 2.12
N LEU A 121 18.77 1.63 1.91
CA LEU A 121 20.09 1.04 1.65
C LEU A 121 20.71 1.54 0.34
N PRO A 122 19.99 1.55 -0.81
CA PRO A 122 20.49 2.20 -2.03
C PRO A 122 20.86 3.66 -1.81
N GLN A 123 20.02 4.43 -1.10
CA GLN A 123 20.29 5.85 -0.85
C GLN A 123 21.53 6.07 0.03
N MET A 124 21.76 5.22 1.03
CA MET A 124 22.98 5.23 1.85
C MET A 124 24.22 4.91 1.00
N ALA A 125 24.14 3.89 0.14
CA ALA A 125 25.22 3.52 -0.76
C ALA A 125 25.52 4.63 -1.77
N ASP A 126 24.50 5.25 -2.34
CA ASP A 126 24.62 6.35 -3.31
C ASP A 126 25.22 7.62 -2.67
N THR A 127 24.93 7.89 -1.40
CA THR A 127 25.55 9.00 -0.65
C THR A 127 27.05 8.79 -0.45
N ALA A 128 27.51 7.53 -0.36
CA ALA A 128 28.91 7.19 -0.15
C ALA A 128 29.73 7.11 -1.45
N ARG A 129 29.10 7.25 -2.62
CA ARG A 129 29.80 7.18 -3.91
C ARG A 129 30.71 8.40 -4.09
N PRO A 130 31.93 8.21 -4.64
CA PRO A 130 32.82 9.33 -4.93
C PRO A 130 32.26 10.18 -6.08
N PHE A 131 32.58 11.48 -6.07
CA PHE A 131 32.25 12.42 -7.15
C PHE A 131 33.08 12.12 -8.40
N GLN A 132 32.55 11.25 -9.26
CA GLN A 132 33.21 10.82 -10.50
C GLN A 132 32.18 10.70 -11.63
N GLY A 133 32.65 10.77 -12.87
CA GLY A 133 31.81 10.61 -14.06
C GLY A 133 31.49 11.93 -14.77
N SER A 134 30.33 11.95 -15.43
CA SER A 134 29.84 13.11 -16.18
C SER A 134 29.44 14.27 -15.24
N ILE A 135 29.38 15.49 -15.77
CA ILE A 135 28.92 16.67 -15.02
C ILE A 135 27.53 16.45 -14.41
N VAL A 136 26.63 15.76 -15.13
CA VAL A 136 25.27 15.46 -14.66
C VAL A 136 25.30 14.53 -13.44
N GLU A 137 26.14 13.50 -13.45
CA GLU A 137 26.30 12.58 -12.32
C GLU A 137 26.89 13.28 -11.09
N ILE A 138 27.91 14.11 -11.29
CA ILE A 138 28.53 14.89 -10.21
C ILE A 138 27.50 15.82 -9.56
N ILE A 139 26.70 16.53 -10.37
CA ILE A 139 25.61 17.37 -9.88
C ILE A 139 24.57 16.53 -9.12
N GLY A 140 24.22 15.36 -9.64
CA GLY A 140 23.28 14.43 -8.99
C GLY A 140 23.76 13.98 -7.61
N THR A 141 25.00 13.49 -7.51
CA THR A 141 25.61 13.08 -6.24
C THR A 141 25.73 14.25 -5.26
N ALA A 142 26.05 15.45 -5.75
CA ALA A 142 26.16 16.64 -4.90
C ALA A 142 24.80 17.06 -4.34
N MET A 143 23.78 17.06 -5.19
CA MET A 143 22.41 17.38 -4.81
C MET A 143 21.85 16.37 -3.80
N LEU A 144 22.14 15.07 -4.00
CA LEU A 144 21.79 14.01 -3.06
C LEU A 144 22.47 14.24 -1.70
N LEU A 145 23.78 14.46 -1.69
CA LEU A 145 24.54 14.67 -0.45
C LEU A 145 24.05 15.91 0.30
N ILE A 146 23.82 17.02 -0.40
CA ILE A 146 23.26 18.25 0.19
C ILE A 146 21.87 17.98 0.77
N GLY A 147 21.00 17.30 0.02
CA GLY A 147 19.65 16.96 0.48
C GLY A 147 19.67 16.11 1.75
N VAL A 148 20.56 15.10 1.82
CA VAL A 148 20.74 14.26 3.01
C VAL A 148 21.24 15.09 4.19
N VAL A 149 22.28 15.91 4.01
CA VAL A 149 22.86 16.74 5.07
C VAL A 149 21.84 17.75 5.62
N LEU A 150 21.10 18.44 4.76
CA LEU A 150 20.06 19.39 5.17
C LEU A 150 18.94 18.68 5.93
N THR A 151 18.49 17.53 5.43
CA THR A 151 17.45 16.71 6.10
C THR A 151 17.90 16.25 7.48
N LEU A 152 19.11 15.70 7.60
CA LEU A 152 19.67 15.28 8.89
C LEU A 152 19.84 16.47 9.84
N SER A 153 20.32 17.61 9.34
CA SER A 153 20.47 18.84 10.14
C SER A 153 19.15 19.28 10.77
N TYR A 154 18.02 19.12 10.06
CA TYR A 154 16.70 19.42 10.61
C TYR A 154 16.30 18.50 11.78
N PHE A 155 16.59 17.20 11.68
CA PHE A 155 16.26 16.21 12.72
C PHE A 155 17.31 16.09 13.83
N TYR A 156 18.45 16.75 13.69
CA TYR A 156 19.53 16.68 14.65
C TYR A 156 19.30 17.64 15.82
N PHE A 157 18.60 17.16 16.85
CA PHE A 157 18.19 17.95 18.02
C PHE A 157 19.21 17.95 19.18
N THR A 158 20.31 17.20 19.07
CA THR A 158 21.20 16.90 20.21
C THR A 158 22.28 17.95 20.49
N VAL A 159 22.59 18.85 19.54
CA VAL A 159 23.67 19.84 19.73
C VAL A 159 23.18 21.15 20.33
N PRO A 160 23.78 21.62 21.46
CA PRO A 160 23.51 22.94 22.02
C PRO A 160 23.83 24.06 21.02
N ARG A 161 22.85 24.94 20.80
CA ARG A 161 22.92 26.02 19.79
C ARG A 161 23.86 27.18 20.17
N GLU A 162 24.45 27.12 21.35
CA GLU A 162 25.36 28.14 21.89
C GLU A 162 26.79 28.03 21.32
N THR A 163 27.14 26.87 20.78
CA THR A 163 28.42 26.66 20.10
C THR A 163 28.38 27.19 18.65
N PRO A 164 29.51 27.65 18.08
CA PRO A 164 29.58 28.08 16.68
C PRO A 164 29.15 26.97 15.70
N VAL A 165 29.48 25.71 16.03
CA VAL A 165 29.03 24.53 15.27
C VAL A 165 27.52 24.34 15.37
N GLY A 166 26.94 24.50 16.57
CA GLY A 166 25.49 24.45 16.77
C GLY A 166 24.72 25.54 16.01
N ARG A 167 25.32 26.73 15.84
CA ARG A 167 24.73 27.80 15.02
C ARG A 167 24.72 27.45 13.53
N MET A 168 25.79 26.85 13.01
CA MET A 168 25.87 26.41 11.61
C MET A 168 24.86 25.30 11.30
N ILE A 169 24.73 24.30 12.19
CA ILE A 169 23.70 23.27 12.09
C ILE A 169 22.30 23.89 12.17
N GLY A 170 22.11 24.90 13.01
CA GLY A 170 20.85 25.64 13.11
C GLY A 170 20.40 26.27 11.80
N PHE A 171 21.32 26.88 11.03
CA PHE A 171 21.01 27.38 9.68
C PHE A 171 20.67 26.26 8.70
N GLY A 172 21.47 25.18 8.70
CA GLY A 172 21.19 23.98 7.90
C GLY A 172 19.83 23.36 8.23
N ALA A 173 19.43 23.34 9.49
CA ALA A 173 18.13 22.84 9.95
C ALA A 173 16.95 23.66 9.42
N VAL A 174 17.10 24.99 9.30
CA VAL A 174 16.06 25.84 8.70
C VAL A 174 15.91 25.56 7.21
N ALA A 175 17.03 25.45 6.48
CA ALA A 175 17.00 25.07 5.06
C ALA A 175 16.44 23.65 4.86
N GLY A 176 16.83 22.70 5.72
CA GLY A 176 16.29 21.35 5.76
C GLY A 176 14.79 21.31 6.01
N ARG A 177 14.27 22.15 6.92
CA ARG A 177 12.83 22.28 7.15
C ARG A 177 12.08 22.71 5.88
N TRP A 178 12.58 23.73 5.18
CA TRP A 178 11.98 24.20 3.93
C TRP A 178 12.03 23.13 2.84
N LEU A 179 13.17 22.44 2.70
CA LEU A 179 13.31 21.31 1.79
C LEU A 179 12.27 20.23 2.09
N LEU A 180 12.12 19.84 3.36
CA LEU A 180 11.13 18.83 3.78
C LEU A 180 9.70 19.30 3.51
N MET A 181 9.36 20.57 3.75
CA MET A 181 8.04 21.11 3.41
C MET A 181 7.75 21.01 1.92
N VAL A 182 8.74 21.28 1.05
CA VAL A 182 8.60 21.12 -0.40
C VAL A 182 8.41 19.65 -0.78
N VAL A 183 9.21 18.74 -0.22
CA VAL A 183 9.13 17.30 -0.51
C VAL A 183 7.79 16.72 -0.04
N PHE A 184 7.35 17.02 1.18
CA PHE A 184 6.02 16.60 1.66
C PHE A 184 4.89 17.25 0.84
N GLY A 185 5.06 18.51 0.44
CA GLY A 185 4.14 19.18 -0.48
C GLY A 185 4.03 18.46 -1.82
N PHE A 186 5.14 18.00 -2.38
CA PHE A 186 5.18 17.20 -3.60
C PHE A 186 4.44 15.86 -3.44
N PHE A 187 4.70 15.11 -2.36
CA PHE A 187 4.00 13.86 -2.10
C PHE A 187 2.49 14.05 -1.90
N PHE A 188 2.10 15.10 -1.17
CA PHE A 188 0.69 15.46 -0.99
C PHE A 188 0.03 15.86 -2.31
N ALA A 189 0.69 16.68 -3.13
CA ALA A 189 0.22 17.05 -4.46
C ALA A 189 0.08 15.82 -5.36
N GLY A 190 1.04 14.89 -5.34
CA GLY A 190 0.96 13.63 -6.08
C GLY A 190 -0.23 12.77 -5.66
N ALA A 191 -0.51 12.68 -4.36
CA ALA A 191 -1.70 11.99 -3.86
C ALA A 191 -3.00 12.68 -4.31
N LEU A 192 -3.08 14.01 -4.20
CA LEU A 192 -4.22 14.79 -4.67
C LEU A 192 -4.45 14.62 -6.16
N ILE A 193 -3.41 14.72 -6.99
CA ILE A 193 -3.49 14.51 -8.43
C ILE A 193 -4.02 13.11 -8.72
N THR A 194 -3.53 12.07 -8.02
CA THR A 194 -4.03 10.70 -8.19
C THR A 194 -5.54 10.62 -7.94
N TYR A 195 -6.03 11.23 -6.85
CA TYR A 195 -7.48 11.24 -6.56
C TYR A 195 -8.28 12.07 -7.56
N LEU A 196 -7.76 13.23 -7.98
CA LEU A 196 -8.42 14.09 -8.97
C LEU A 196 -8.45 13.43 -10.36
N THR A 197 -7.39 12.76 -10.77
CA THR A 197 -7.34 11.97 -12.01
C THR A 197 -8.34 10.84 -11.96
N ALA A 198 -8.39 10.07 -10.86
CA ALA A 198 -9.37 9.01 -10.69
C ALA A 198 -10.82 9.55 -10.74
N LEU A 199 -11.08 10.69 -10.11
CA LEU A 199 -12.39 11.36 -10.17
C LEU A 199 -12.72 11.81 -11.59
N ASN A 200 -11.77 12.45 -12.28
CA ASN A 200 -11.94 12.93 -13.65
C ASN A 200 -12.24 11.76 -14.60
N GLU A 201 -11.52 10.64 -14.49
CA GLU A 201 -11.82 9.41 -15.24
C GLU A 201 -13.27 8.96 -15.03
N ARG A 202 -13.76 8.96 -13.79
CA ARG A 202 -15.16 8.58 -13.50
C ARG A 202 -16.16 9.58 -14.08
N LEU A 203 -15.88 10.87 -14.02
CA LEU A 203 -16.76 11.92 -14.57
C LEU A 203 -16.80 11.87 -16.11
N THR A 204 -15.65 11.75 -16.76
CA THR A 204 -15.56 11.58 -18.22
C THR A 204 -16.29 10.32 -18.66
N PHE A 205 -16.09 9.20 -17.95
CA PHE A 205 -16.84 7.97 -18.19
C PHE A 205 -18.36 8.17 -18.13
N LEU A 206 -18.88 8.88 -17.12
CA LEU A 206 -20.32 9.15 -17.01
C LEU A 206 -20.81 10.00 -18.20
N VAL A 207 -20.08 11.05 -18.57
CA VAL A 207 -20.43 11.91 -19.71
C VAL A 207 -20.44 11.12 -21.02
N ASP A 208 -19.44 10.29 -21.25
CA ASP A 208 -19.31 9.48 -22.47
C ASP A 208 -20.44 8.46 -22.59
N VAL A 209 -20.80 7.82 -21.47
CA VAL A 209 -21.93 6.88 -21.41
C VAL A 209 -23.24 7.61 -21.73
N ILE A 210 -23.49 8.79 -21.16
CA ILE A 210 -24.71 9.59 -21.42
C ILE A 210 -24.79 10.01 -22.89
N LYS A 211 -23.70 10.54 -23.46
CA LYS A 211 -23.63 10.89 -24.89
C LYS A 211 -23.86 9.67 -25.78
N GLY A 212 -23.33 8.52 -25.40
CA GLY A 212 -23.52 7.25 -26.11
C GLY A 212 -24.97 6.77 -26.16
N PHE A 213 -25.84 7.24 -25.24
CA PHE A 213 -27.28 6.96 -25.25
C PHE A 213 -28.10 7.93 -26.12
N GLY A 214 -27.48 8.89 -26.81
CA GLY A 214 -28.18 9.85 -27.66
C GLY A 214 -28.85 11.00 -26.92
N LEU A 215 -28.49 11.24 -25.65
CA LEU A 215 -28.83 12.45 -24.91
C LEU A 215 -27.71 13.48 -25.14
N GLY A 216 -27.78 14.17 -26.28
CA GLY A 216 -26.87 15.23 -26.70
C GLY A 216 -27.53 16.10 -27.74
#